data_AF-A0A1Y5Y6C7-F1
#
_entry.id   AF-A0A1Y5Y6C7-F1
#
_cell.length_a   1.000
_cell.length_b   1.000
_cell.length_c   1.000
_cell.angle_alpha   90.00
_cell.angle_beta   90.00
_cell.angle_gamma   90.00
#
_symmetry.space_group_name_H-M   'P 1'
#
loop_
_entity.id
_entity.type
_entity.pdbx_description
1 polymer ?
#
loop_
_entity_poly.entity_id
_entity_poly.type
_entity_poly.pdbx_seq_one_letter_code
_entity_poly.pdbx_strand_id
1 'polypeptide(L)' 'MHVTVDGQKVPAQPGETIAAVLHKVGRARVFCGIGVCFDCVVTLNEIPDVRACQRIAVDGDDVRTRS' A
#
# COMPACT_ATOMS: atom_id res chain seq x y z
N MET A 1 -5.78 -2.60 -12.93
CA MET A 1 -5.46 -3.77 -12.07
C MET A 1 -6.15 -3.57 -10.72
N HIS A 2 -6.24 -4.61 -9.92
CA HIS A 2 -6.92 -4.58 -8.63
C HIS A 2 -5.96 -4.96 -7.51
N VAL A 3 -6.06 -4.25 -6.40
CA VAL A 3 -5.38 -4.53 -5.13
C VAL A 3 -6.47 -4.74 -4.08
N THR A 4 -6.29 -5.68 -3.16
CA THR A 4 -7.16 -5.85 -2.00
C THR A 4 -6.57 -5.10 -0.83
N VAL A 5 -7.32 -4.21 -0.20
CA VAL A 5 -6.93 -3.45 0.99
C VAL A 5 -7.90 -3.79 2.11
N ASP A 6 -7.41 -4.47 3.15
CA ASP A 6 -8.23 -4.90 4.30
C ASP A 6 -9.53 -5.62 3.86
N GLY A 7 -9.43 -6.47 2.85
CA GLY A 7 -10.56 -7.20 2.26
C GLY A 7 -11.39 -6.44 1.22
N GLN A 8 -11.11 -5.16 0.96
CA GLN A 8 -11.82 -4.36 -0.05
C GLN A 8 -11.02 -4.28 -1.35
N LYS A 9 -11.66 -4.57 -2.50
CA LYS A 9 -11.03 -4.40 -3.82
C LYS A 9 -10.94 -2.92 -4.19
N VAL A 10 -9.74 -2.49 -4.55
CA VAL A 10 -9.40 -1.12 -4.94
C VAL A 10 -8.77 -1.12 -6.33
N PRO A 11 -9.23 -0.26 -7.26
CA PRO A 11 -8.60 -0.12 -8.56
C PRO A 11 -7.23 0.57 -8.43
N ALA A 12 -6.22 -0.02 -9.05
CA ALA A 12 -4.87 0.52 -9.16
C ALA A 12 -4.45 0.68 -10.63
N GLN A 13 -3.63 1.70 -10.89
CA GLN A 13 -3.04 1.98 -12.19
C GLN A 13 -1.59 1.46 -12.24
N PRO A 14 -1.10 1.01 -13.40
CA PRO A 14 0.30 0.62 -13.55
C PRO A 14 1.25 1.75 -13.12
N GLY A 15 2.26 1.41 -12.32
CA GLY A 15 3.23 2.36 -11.79
C GLY A 15 2.83 3.07 -10.50
N GLU A 16 1.60 2.86 -10.00
CA GLU A 16 1.22 3.36 -8.68
C GLU A 16 1.97 2.63 -7.56
N THR A 17 2.32 3.36 -6.50
CA THR A 17 2.79 2.73 -5.28
C THR A 17 1.62 2.20 -4.45
N ILE A 18 1.88 1.23 -3.57
CA ILE A 18 0.89 0.79 -2.57
C ILE A 18 0.41 1.99 -1.74
N ALA A 19 1.29 2.92 -1.40
CA ALA A 19 0.91 4.16 -0.72
C ALA A 19 -0.09 5.02 -1.52
N ALA A 20 0.06 5.13 -2.84
CA ALA A 20 -0.88 5.85 -3.69
C ALA A 20 -2.25 5.14 -3.75
N VAL A 21 -2.26 3.80 -3.79
CA VAL A 21 -3.50 3.01 -3.70
C VAL A 21 -4.22 3.26 -2.38
N LEU A 22 -3.50 3.22 -1.26
CA LEU A 22 -4.07 3.51 0.07
C LEU A 22 -4.59 4.94 0.20
N HIS A 23 -3.97 5.90 -0.49
CA HIS A 23 -4.39 7.31 -0.45
C HIS A 23 -5.78 7.50 -1.05
N LYS A 24 -6.09 6.80 -2.14
CA LYS A 24 -7.42 6.86 -2.80
C LYS A 24 -8.57 6.41 -1.90
N VAL A 25 -8.29 5.53 -0.94
CA VAL A 25 -9.28 4.99 0.00
C VAL A 25 -9.17 5.58 1.40
N GLY A 26 -8.41 6.67 1.57
CA GLY A 26 -8.28 7.36 2.85
C GLY A 26 -7.53 6.57 3.93
N ARG A 27 -6.70 5.59 3.55
CA ARG A 27 -5.92 4.73 4.47
C ARG A 27 -4.41 4.95 4.39
N ALA A 28 -3.95 5.93 3.60
CA ALA A 28 -2.53 6.22 3.50
C ALA A 28 -2.00 6.87 4.79
N ARG A 29 -0.97 6.26 5.35
CA ARG A 29 -0.09 6.87 6.36
C ARG A 29 1.25 7.15 5.70
N VAL A 30 1.45 8.38 5.22
CA VAL A 30 2.66 8.74 4.50
C VAL A 30 3.14 10.09 5.00
N PHE A 31 4.29 10.07 5.67
CA PHE A 31 4.99 11.29 6.05
C PHE A 31 6.08 11.65 5.04
N CYS A 32 7.14 10.83 4.92
CA CYS A 32 8.30 11.19 4.08
C CYS A 32 8.17 10.79 2.60
N GLY A 33 7.36 9.78 2.26
CA GLY A 33 7.26 9.25 0.89
C GLY A 33 8.52 8.58 0.31
N ILE A 34 9.66 8.65 0.99
CA ILE A 34 10.97 8.17 0.50
C ILE A 34 11.53 6.96 1.27
N GLY A 35 10.80 6.47 2.27
CA GLY A 35 11.12 5.23 2.99
C GLY A 35 11.95 5.36 4.26
N VAL A 36 12.23 6.57 4.75
CA VAL A 36 13.06 6.79 5.95
C VAL A 36 12.27 6.88 7.26
N CYS A 37 10.99 7.25 7.22
CA CYS A 37 10.19 7.52 8.43
C CYS A 37 9.41 6.30 8.95
N PHE A 38 9.28 5.24 8.16
CA PHE A 38 8.51 4.01 8.48
C PHE A 38 7.01 4.18 8.78
N ASP A 39 6.45 5.39 8.64
CA ASP A 39 5.02 5.64 8.88
C ASP A 39 4.10 4.92 7.86
N CYS A 40 4.62 4.57 6.68
CA CYS A 40 3.88 3.90 5.62
C CYS A 40 3.96 2.37 5.65
N VAL A 41 4.30 1.78 6.79
CA VAL A 41 4.51 0.33 6.88
C VAL A 41 3.18 -0.44 6.89
N VAL A 42 3.11 -1.47 6.06
CA VAL A 42 1.97 -2.40 5.92
C VAL A 42 2.45 -3.85 5.88
N THR A 43 1.50 -4.78 5.89
CA THR A 43 1.75 -6.16 5.43
C THR A 43 1.29 -6.28 3.98
N LEU A 44 2.14 -6.80 3.11
CA LEU A 44 1.86 -6.98 1.68
C LEU A 44 2.09 -8.46 1.31
N ASN A 45 1.07 -9.16 0.82
CA ASN A 45 1.15 -10.57 0.43
C ASN A 45 1.82 -11.44 1.52
N GLU A 46 1.34 -11.33 2.76
CA GLU A 46 1.91 -11.98 3.95
C GLU A 46 3.32 -11.52 4.37
N ILE A 47 3.95 -10.60 3.65
CA ILE A 47 5.26 -10.04 4.02
C ILE A 47 5.04 -8.82 4.93
N PRO A 48 5.43 -8.88 6.22
CA PRO A 48 5.31 -7.76 7.14
C PRO A 48 6.38 -6.69 6.86
N ASP A 49 6.23 -5.54 7.53
CA ASP A 49 7.21 -4.45 7.55
C ASP A 49 7.54 -3.84 6.18
N VAL A 50 6.60 -3.94 5.24
CA VAL A 50 6.75 -3.43 3.88
C VAL A 50 6.47 -1.93 3.85
N ARG A 51 7.42 -1.16 3.33
CA ARG A 51 7.26 0.29 3.11
C ARG A 51 6.37 0.51 1.88
N ALA A 52 5.09 0.84 2.10
CA ALA A 52 4.13 1.07 1.03
C ALA A 52 4.57 2.16 0.02
N CYS A 53 5.31 3.18 0.46
CA CYS A 53 5.82 4.23 -0.42
C CYS A 53 6.93 3.77 -1.39
N GLN A 54 7.56 2.63 -1.13
CA GLN A 54 8.65 2.09 -1.96
C GLN A 54 8.24 0.82 -2.72
N ARG A 55 6.96 0.44 -2.71
CA ARG A 55 6.46 -0.72 -3.45
C ARG A 55 5.49 -0.28 -4.52
N ILE A 56 5.75 -0.70 -5.75
CA ILE A 56 4.82 -0.58 -6.87
C ILE A 56 3.74 -1.65 -6.71
N ALA A 57 2.49 -1.25 -6.84
CA ALA A 57 1.35 -2.15 -6.84
C ALA A 57 1.39 -3.04 -8.09
N VAL A 58 1.06 -4.31 -7.90
CA VAL A 58 0.82 -5.26 -8.99
C VAL A 58 -0.59 -5.83 -8.87
N ASP A 59 -1.11 -6.36 -9.98
CA ASP A 59 -2.46 -6.94 -9.99
C ASP A 59 -2.51 -8.14 -9.03
N GLY A 60 -3.52 -8.15 -8.17
CA GLY A 60 -3.74 -9.20 -7.17
C GLY A 60 -3.07 -8.98 -5.82
N ASP A 61 -2.32 -7.89 -5.61
CA ASP A 61 -1.72 -7.60 -4.30
C ASP A 61 -2.78 -7.57 -3.18
N ASP A 62 -2.45 -8.19 -2.05
CA ASP A 62 -3.21 -8.11 -0.80
C ASP A 62 -2.44 -7.28 0.24
N VAL A 63 -3.08 -6.20 0.70
CA VAL A 63 -2.52 -5.21 1.61
C VAL A 63 -3.33 -5.20 2.88
N ARG A 64 -2.65 -5.42 4.01
CA ARG A 64 -3.23 -5.29 5.35
C ARG A 64 -2.62 -4.09 6.07
N THR A 65 -3.46 -3.12 6.44
CA THR A 65 -3.04 -1.93 7.18
C THR A 65 -2.91 -2.24 8.68
N ARG A 66 -2.13 -1.44 9.41
CA ARG A 66 -1.97 -1.55 10.87
C ARG A 66 -2.99 -0.62 11.55
N SER A 67 -3.76 -1.16 12.50
CA SER A 67 -4.65 -0.39 13.38
C SER A 67 -3.88 0.48 14.36
#